data_AF-A0A1V3WP58-F1
#
_entry.id   AF-A0A1V3WP58-F1
#
_cell.length_a   1.000
_cell.length_b   1.000
_cell.length_c   1.000
_cell.angle_alpha   90.00
_cell.angle_beta   90.00
_cell.angle_gamma   90.00
#
_symmetry.space_group_name_H-M   'P 1'
#
loop_
_entity.id
_entity.type
_entity.pdbx_description
1 polymer ?
#
loop_
_entity_poly.entity_id
_entity_poly.type
_entity_poly.pdbx_seq_one_letter_code
_entity_poly.pdbx_strand_id
1 'polypeptide(L)' 'MLHAATDHPGYAQHIAAAGDAEPRLARADPGTEALPISVVRPTTKYESKAHDAGSAVSELVWRKPKSDD' A
#
# COMPACT_ATOMS: atom_id res chain seq x y z
N MET A 1 1.64 11.55 0.44
CA MET A 1 1.74 10.11 0.68
C MET A 1 0.83 9.42 -0.32
N LEU A 2 1.28 8.31 -0.89
CA LEU A 2 0.50 7.45 -1.76
C LEU A 2 0.43 6.06 -1.12
N HIS A 3 -0.77 5.56 -0.92
CA HIS A 3 -1.03 4.22 -0.42
C HIS A 3 -1.99 3.55 -1.39
N ALA A 4 -1.56 2.44 -1.98
CA ALA A 4 -2.35 1.63 -2.89
C ALA A 4 -2.47 0.21 -2.30
N ALA A 5 -3.68 -0.34 -2.37
CA ALA A 5 -3.99 -1.69 -1.93
C ALA A 5 -4.65 -2.45 -3.07
N THR A 6 -4.23 -3.69 -3.30
CA THR A 6 -4.86 -4.56 -4.31
C THR A 6 -4.81 -6.02 -3.91
N ASP A 7 -5.88 -6.75 -4.19
CA ASP A 7 -6.03 -8.20 -4.00
C ASP A 7 -5.64 -9.01 -5.24
N HIS A 8 -5.17 -8.35 -6.31
CA HIS A 8 -4.75 -8.98 -7.55
C HIS A 8 -3.22 -8.98 -7.70
N PRO A 9 -2.53 -10.14 -7.55
CA PRO A 9 -1.06 -10.20 -7.53
C PRO A 9 -0.37 -9.60 -8.76
N GLY A 10 -0.90 -9.87 -9.96
CA GLY A 10 -0.35 -9.28 -11.19
C GLY A 10 -0.49 -7.76 -11.25
N TYR A 11 -1.50 -7.20 -10.59
CA TYR A 11 -1.69 -5.76 -10.55
C TYR A 11 -0.81 -5.13 -9.48
N ALA A 12 -0.59 -5.82 -8.35
CA ALA A 12 0.37 -5.42 -7.32
C ALA A 12 1.78 -5.23 -7.91
N GLN A 13 2.24 -6.16 -8.74
CA GLN A 13 3.54 -6.07 -9.41
C GLN A 13 3.62 -4.86 -10.35
N HIS A 14 2.56 -4.61 -11.12
CA HIS A 14 2.50 -3.45 -12.01
C HIS A 14 2.50 -2.13 -11.23
N ILE A 15 1.70 -2.03 -10.16
CA ILE A 15 1.64 -0.86 -9.28
C ILE A 15 3.00 -0.61 -8.61
N ALA A 16 3.69 -1.67 -8.17
CA ALA A 16 5.04 -1.57 -7.62
C ALA A 16 6.02 -0.98 -8.64
N ALA A 17 6.08 -1.56 -9.84
CA ALA A 17 6.98 -1.10 -10.91
C ALA A 17 6.71 0.36 -11.31
N ALA A 18 5.43 0.75 -11.42
CA ALA A 18 5.05 2.12 -11.74
C ALA A 18 5.44 3.12 -10.64
N GLY A 19 5.20 2.78 -9.37
CA GLY A 19 5.53 3.66 -8.24
C GLY A 19 7.03 3.76 -7.99
N ASP A 20 7.78 2.68 -8.17
CA ASP A 20 9.24 2.67 -8.01
C ASP A 20 9.97 3.41 -9.16
N ALA A 21 9.32 3.56 -10.32
CA ALA A 21 9.83 4.32 -11.45
C ALA A 21 9.49 5.83 -11.39
N GLU A 22 8.57 6.28 -10.52
CA GLU A 22 8.20 7.70 -10.41
C GLU A 22 9.21 8.48 -9.56
N PRO A 23 9.96 9.44 -10.14
CA PRO A 23 11.04 10.15 -9.43
C PRO A 23 10.59 10.93 -8.18
N ARG A 24 9.31 11.31 -8.10
CA ARG A 24 8.75 12.05 -6.96
C ARG A 24 8.17 11.14 -5.89
N LEU A 25 8.42 9.83 -5.96
CA LEU A 25 8.01 8.86 -4.96
C LEU A 25 9.22 8.10 -4.42
N ALA A 26 9.24 7.91 -3.11
CA ALA A 26 10.19 7.04 -2.43
C ALA A 26 9.42 5.96 -1.67
N ARG A 27 9.87 4.71 -1.77
CA ARG A 27 9.26 3.59 -1.06
C ARG A 27 9.26 3.88 0.44
N ALA A 28 8.13 3.61 1.09
CA ALA A 28 8.02 3.68 2.54
C ALA A 28 7.63 2.31 3.07
N ASP A 29 8.31 1.86 4.12
CA ASP A 29 8.01 0.59 4.77
C ASP A 29 7.18 0.84 6.06
N PRO A 30 5.89 0.46 6.09
CA PRO A 30 5.05 0.63 7.27
C PRO A 30 5.52 -0.15 8.51
N GLY A 31 6.37 -1.18 8.34
CA GLY A 31 6.93 -1.95 9.45
C GLY A 31 8.07 -1.24 10.17
N THR A 32 8.70 -0.25 9.53
CA THR A 32 9.88 0.46 10.07
C THR A 32 9.69 1.97 10.14
N GLU A 33 8.75 2.55 9.39
CA GLU A 33 8.49 3.98 9.34
C GLU A 33 7.15 4.35 9.99
N ALA A 34 7.13 5.45 10.74
CA ALA A 34 5.89 6.04 11.25
C ALA A 34 5.14 6.76 10.11
N LEU A 35 3.97 6.22 9.74
CA LEU A 35 3.14 6.76 8.67
C LEU A 35 2.04 7.69 9.23
N PRO A 36 1.76 8.85 8.62
CA PRO A 36 0.63 9.72 9.00
C PRO A 36 -0.76 9.11 8.76
N ILE A 37 -0.86 7.95 8.09
CA ILE A 37 -2.11 7.20 7.92
C ILE A 37 -1.89 5.74 8.32
N SER A 38 -2.95 5.11 8.84
CA SER A 38 -2.94 3.68 9.10
C SER A 38 -2.97 2.89 7.78
N VAL A 39 -2.10 1.89 7.66
CA VAL A 39 -2.15 0.88 6.60
C VAL A 39 -2.94 -0.37 7.02
N VAL A 40 -3.41 -0.42 8.27
CA VAL A 40 -4.24 -1.51 8.77
C VAL A 40 -5.64 -1.33 8.20
N ARG A 41 -6.13 -2.33 7.45
CA ARG A 41 -7.55 -2.42 7.06
C ARG A 41 -8.35 -3.09 8.19
N PRO A 42 -9.16 -2.33 8.95
CA PRO A 42 -9.97 -2.92 10.00
C PRO A 42 -11.08 -3.76 9.39
N THR A 43 -11.35 -4.91 10.01
CA THR A 43 -12.42 -5.80 9.58
C THR A 43 -13.78 -5.11 9.78
N THR A 44 -14.57 -4.96 8.71
CA THR A 44 -15.91 -4.36 8.79
C THR A 44 -16.99 -5.38 9.16
N LYS A 45 -18.12 -4.88 9.70
CA LYS A 45 -19.26 -5.69 10.16
C LYS A 45 -19.94 -6.59 9.11
N TYR A 46 -19.58 -6.47 7.83
CA TYR A 46 -20.11 -7.27 6.74
C TYR A 46 -19.15 -8.36 6.26
N GLU A 47 -17.99 -8.50 6.90
CA GLU A 47 -16.90 -9.35 6.42
C GLU A 47 -16.95 -10.79 6.90
N SER A 48 -17.95 -11.16 7.71
CA SER A 48 -18.16 -12.55 8.15
C SER A 48 -18.41 -13.55 7.01
N LYS A 49 -18.59 -13.09 5.76
CA LYS A 49 -18.62 -13.94 4.54
C LYS A 49 -17.43 -13.74 3.59
N ALA A 50 -16.66 -12.67 3.74
CA ALA A 50 -15.56 -12.31 2.84
C ALA A 50 -14.17 -12.65 3.41
N HIS A 51 -14.10 -12.97 4.71
CA HIS A 51 -12.87 -13.35 5.38
C HIS A 51 -12.24 -14.63 4.81
N ASP A 52 -13.05 -15.52 4.22
CA ASP A 52 -12.61 -16.80 3.65
C ASP A 52 -12.02 -16.70 2.24
N ALA A 53 -12.21 -15.57 1.54
CA ALA A 53 -11.63 -15.40 0.21
C ALA A 53 -10.11 -15.17 0.25
N GLY A 54 -9.55 -14.75 1.41
CA GLY A 54 -8.13 -14.88 1.75
C GLY A 54 -7.11 -14.36 0.74
N SER A 55 -7.51 -13.61 -0.28
CA SER A 55 -6.58 -13.15 -1.31
C SER A 55 -5.62 -12.19 -0.63
N ALA A 56 -4.34 -12.53 -0.66
CA ALA A 56 -3.30 -11.72 -0.04
C ALA A 56 -3.35 -10.31 -0.64
N VAL A 57 -3.90 -9.35 0.12
CA VAL A 57 -3.92 -7.95 -0.28
C VAL A 57 -2.49 -7.44 -0.18
N SER A 58 -1.98 -6.95 -1.31
CA SER A 58 -0.70 -6.25 -1.36
C SER A 58 -0.91 -4.80 -0.98
N GLU A 59 -0.24 -4.36 0.08
CA GLU A 59 -0.19 -2.97 0.53
C GLU A 59 1.10 -2.32 0.01
N LEU A 60 0.98 -1.24 -0.74
CA LEU A 60 2.10 -0.53 -1.37
C LEU A 60 2.09 0.93 -0.93
N VAL A 61 3.16 1.39 -0.28
CA VAL A 61 3.26 2.75 0.27
C VAL A 61 4.45 3.49 -0.29
N TRP A 62 4.21 4.74 -0.68
CA TRP A 62 5.24 5.71 -1.05
C TRP A 62 5.02 7.04 -0.35
N ARG A 63 6.11 7.73 -0.08
CA ARG A 63 6.12 9.13 0.35
C ARG A 63 6.67 10.00 -0.77
N LYS A 64 6.26 11.27 -0.77
CA LYS A 64 6.98 12.27 -1.56
C LYS A 64 8.35 12.47 -0.87
N PRO A 65 9.48 12.41 -1.59
CA PRO A 65 10.77 12.81 -1.05
C PRO A 65 10.65 14.22 -0.46
N LYS A 66 11.39 14.50 0.60
CA LYS A 66 11.56 15.89 1.02
C LYS A 66 12.23 16.60 -0.15
N SER A 67 11.60 17.66 -0.65
CA SER A 67 12.30 18.64 -1.45
C SER A 67 13.31 19.29 -0.51
N ASP A 68 14.61 19.19 -0.83
CA ASP A 68 15.59 20.09 -0.23
C ASP A 68 15.18 21.51 -0.65
N ASP A 69 14.83 22.34 0.33
CA ASP A 69 14.58 23.78 0.18
C ASP A 69 15.86 24.52 0.60
#